data_AF-A0A453JVG8-F1
#
_entry.id   AF-A0A453JVG8-F1
#
_cell.length_a   1.000
_cell.length_b   1.000
_cell.length_c   1.000
_cell.angle_alpha   90.00
_cell.angle_beta   90.00
_cell.angle_gamma   90.00
#
_symmetry.space_group_name_H-M   'P 1'
#
loop_
_entity.id
_entity.type
_entity.pdbx_description
1 polymer ?
#
loop_
_entity_poly.entity_id
_entity_poly.type
_entity_poly.pdbx_seq_one_letter_code
_entity_poly.pdbx_strand_id
1 'polypeptide(L)'
;SCEHDKVVSAVDCILSLVGDKNPEHYFVATQDSDLRAKLREVPCVPVIYGLKNSLFIEQPSVQQRQFAQLDEEKRIHMEKSEFKKLLKASSEGKTSVNGNAPGVAEKSKFKRNRAKGPNPLSCKKKKPKPQPSAAQNQGPKTDGEAKRKRVRKRKRSAKDSSQAETAS
;
A
#
# COMPACT_ATOMS: atom_id res chain seq x y z
N SER A 1 30.29 16.93 18.38
CA SER A 1 31.69 17.25 18.04
C SER A 1 32.15 16.23 17.03
N CYS A 2 32.91 16.62 16.01
CA CYS A 2 33.52 15.66 15.11
C CYS A 2 34.80 15.09 15.77
N GLU A 3 35.01 13.78 15.62
CA GLU A 3 36.11 13.05 16.28
C GLU A 3 37.31 12.95 15.35
N HIS A 4 37.87 14.10 14.97
CA HIS A 4 39.08 14.16 14.16
C HIS A 4 40.29 14.50 15.04
N ASP A 5 41.29 13.62 15.06
CA ASP A 5 42.55 13.86 15.82
C ASP A 5 43.38 15.01 15.25
N LYS A 6 43.26 15.26 13.95
CA LYS A 6 43.93 16.36 13.24
C LYS A 6 42.88 17.35 12.75
N VAL A 7 43.27 18.62 12.63
CA VAL A 7 42.42 19.64 12.02
C VAL A 7 42.22 19.29 10.55
N VAL A 8 40.97 19.02 10.16
CA VAL A 8 40.58 18.71 8.79
C VAL A 8 39.73 19.85 8.23
N SER A 9 39.70 19.99 6.91
CA SER A 9 38.77 20.90 6.25
C SER A 9 37.31 20.53 6.57
N ALA A 10 36.43 21.52 6.57
CA ALA A 10 35.00 21.29 6.79
C ALA A 10 34.40 20.37 5.71
N VAL A 11 34.87 20.49 4.46
CA VAL A 11 34.44 19.68 3.32
C VAL A 11 34.73 18.21 3.58
N ASP A 12 35.97 17.88 3.96
CA ASP A 12 36.39 16.50 4.21
C ASP A 12 35.73 15.93 5.47
N CYS A 13 35.52 16.76 6.51
CA CYS A 13 34.77 16.40 7.70
C CYS A 13 33.34 15.96 7.35
N ILE A 14 32.62 16.76 6.56
CA ILE A 14 31.24 16.43 6.14
C ILE A 14 31.22 15.18 5.28
N LEU A 15 32.14 15.06 4.31
CA LEU A 15 32.23 13.86 3.46
C LEU A 15 32.51 12.60 4.28
N SER A 16 33.38 12.69 5.28
CA SER A 16 33.68 11.56 6.19
C SER A 16 32.47 11.14 7.03
N LEU A 17 31.62 12.10 7.44
CA LEU A 17 30.40 11.84 8.20
C LEU A 17 29.30 11.21 7.35
N VAL A 18 29.14 11.66 6.11
CA VAL A 18 28.14 11.13 5.18
C VAL A 18 28.52 9.73 4.69
N GLY A 19 29.81 9.52 4.40
CA GLY A 19 30.31 8.26 3.83
C GLY A 19 29.68 7.91 2.48
N ASP A 20 29.70 6.62 2.11
CA ASP A 20 29.30 6.18 0.77
C ASP A 20 27.78 6.06 0.56
N LYS A 21 27.02 5.86 1.63
CA LYS A 21 25.57 5.56 1.56
C LYS A 21 24.73 6.30 2.61
N ASN A 22 25.34 7.21 3.37
CA ASN A 22 24.63 8.00 4.36
C ASN A 22 23.79 7.16 5.34
N PRO A 23 24.42 6.33 6.20
CA PRO A 23 23.70 5.41 7.08
C PRO A 23 22.79 6.13 8.08
N GLU A 24 23.20 7.31 8.55
CA GLU A 24 22.46 8.15 9.49
C GLU A 24 21.45 9.09 8.77
N HIS A 25 21.35 8.98 7.45
CA HIS A 25 20.40 9.74 6.63
C HIS A 25 20.46 11.27 6.83
N TYR A 26 21.67 11.82 6.87
CA TYR A 26 21.88 13.26 6.98
C TYR A 26 21.33 14.04 5.78
N PHE A 27 20.78 15.21 6.08
CA PHE A 27 20.48 16.26 5.11
C PHE A 27 21.61 17.28 5.17
N VAL A 28 22.26 17.52 4.04
CA VAL A 28 23.39 18.45 4.00
C VAL A 28 22.92 19.78 3.43
N ALA A 29 23.00 20.85 4.22
CA ALA A 29 22.75 22.20 3.76
C ALA A 29 24.08 22.89 3.43
N THR A 30 24.33 23.20 2.16
CA THR A 30 25.56 23.87 1.73
C THR A 30 25.30 24.86 0.59
N GLN A 31 26.09 25.93 0.54
CA GLN A 31 26.15 26.86 -0.57
C GLN A 31 27.35 26.61 -1.49
N ASP A 32 28.27 25.74 -1.09
CA ASP A 32 29.47 25.44 -1.87
C ASP A 32 29.09 24.54 -3.05
N SER A 33 29.35 25.02 -4.27
CA SER A 33 29.06 24.30 -5.51
C SER A 33 29.78 22.97 -5.60
N ASP A 34 31.02 22.93 -5.13
CA ASP A 34 31.93 21.81 -5.30
C ASP A 34 31.57 20.68 -4.34
N LEU A 35 31.27 21.02 -3.08
CA LEU A 35 30.76 20.04 -2.10
C LEU A 35 29.41 19.48 -2.57
N ARG A 36 28.52 20.34 -3.08
CA ARG A 36 27.24 19.90 -3.65
C ARG A 36 27.41 18.97 -4.85
N ALA A 37 28.40 19.21 -5.73
CA ALA A 37 28.69 18.33 -6.85
C ALA A 37 29.12 16.93 -6.37
N LYS A 38 30.02 16.86 -5.37
CA LYS A 38 30.46 15.60 -4.76
C LYS A 38 29.30 14.84 -4.09
N LEU A 39 28.44 15.54 -3.35
CA LEU A 39 27.30 14.92 -2.65
C LEU A 39 26.21 14.41 -3.61
N ARG A 40 26.13 14.92 -4.84
CA ARG A 40 25.21 14.42 -5.88
C ARG A 40 25.60 13.05 -6.43
N GLU A 41 26.89 12.70 -6.35
CA GLU A 41 27.41 11.38 -6.74
C GLU A 41 27.08 10.32 -5.69
N VAL A 42 27.03 10.72 -4.42
CA VAL A 42 26.72 9.83 -3.30
C VAL A 42 25.21 9.51 -3.28
N PRO A 43 24.81 8.22 -3.26
CA PRO A 43 23.42 7.85 -3.12
C PRO A 43 22.85 8.30 -1.76
N CYS A 44 21.55 8.61 -1.72
CA CYS A 44 20.80 8.85 -0.49
C CYS A 44 21.22 10.11 0.31
N VAL A 45 21.77 11.13 -0.35
CA VAL A 45 22.10 12.41 0.29
C VAL A 45 21.24 13.54 -0.30
N PRO A 46 20.22 14.01 0.43
CA PRO A 46 19.50 15.23 0.06
C PRO A 46 20.35 16.47 0.36
N VAL A 47 20.54 17.31 -0.65
CA VAL A 47 21.28 18.57 -0.51
C VAL A 47 20.30 19.75 -0.48
N ILE A 48 20.48 20.64 0.49
CA ILE A 48 19.71 21.88 0.63
C ILE A 48 20.63 23.07 0.33
N TYR A 49 20.15 24.03 -0.42
CA TYR A 49 20.88 25.26 -0.72
C TYR A 49 19.93 26.44 -0.77
N GLY A 50 20.44 27.64 -0.49
CA GLY A 50 19.64 28.87 -0.48
C GLY A 50 19.77 29.63 -1.79
N LEU A 51 18.66 30.01 -2.40
CA LEU A 51 18.64 30.96 -3.51
C LEU A 51 17.74 32.15 -3.16
N LYS A 52 18.29 33.36 -3.23
CA LYS A 52 17.62 34.61 -2.86
C LYS A 52 17.06 34.51 -1.43
N ASN A 53 15.73 34.40 -1.30
CA ASN A 53 15.02 34.40 -0.04
C ASN A 53 14.36 33.03 0.27
N SER A 54 14.73 31.96 -0.42
CA SER A 54 14.14 30.62 -0.24
C SER A 54 15.21 29.53 -0.17
N LEU A 55 14.94 28.50 0.62
CA LEU A 55 15.70 27.26 0.65
C LEU A 55 15.13 26.29 -0.38
N PHE A 56 16.02 25.58 -1.07
CA PHE A 56 15.70 24.59 -2.08
C PHE A 56 16.31 23.26 -1.70
N ILE A 57 15.51 22.20 -1.72
CA ILE A 57 16.00 20.82 -1.71
C ILE A 57 16.31 20.46 -3.16
N GLU A 58 17.54 20.05 -3.41
CA GLU A 58 17.98 19.61 -4.73
C GLU A 58 17.24 18.33 -5.16
N GLN A 59 16.84 18.27 -6.42
CA GLN A 59 16.26 17.06 -7.00
C GLN A 59 17.34 15.97 -7.11
N PRO A 60 17.00 14.70 -6.79
CA PRO A 60 17.97 13.63 -6.83
C PRO A 60 18.57 13.48 -8.23
N SER A 61 19.85 13.17 -8.30
CA SER A 61 20.56 12.93 -9.56
C SER A 61 20.02 11.69 -10.28
N VAL A 62 20.37 11.51 -11.56
CA VAL A 62 19.99 10.30 -12.32
C VAL A 62 20.52 9.05 -11.63
N GLN A 63 21.75 9.09 -11.11
CA GLN A 63 22.39 7.99 -10.38
C GLN A 63 21.61 7.66 -9.09
N GLN A 64 21.25 8.68 -8.31
CA GLN A 64 20.47 8.51 -7.08
C GLN A 64 19.08 7.89 -7.38
N ARG A 65 18.42 8.32 -8.46
CA ARG A 65 17.14 7.75 -8.90
C ARG A 65 17.28 6.28 -9.31
N GLN A 66 18.32 5.93 -10.07
CA GLN A 66 18.58 4.55 -10.46
C GLN A 66 18.86 3.66 -9.25
N PHE A 67 19.66 4.15 -8.29
CA PHE A 67 19.91 3.43 -7.05
C PHE A 67 18.61 3.15 -6.28
N ALA A 68 17.74 4.15 -6.15
CA ALA A 68 16.43 3.99 -5.50
C ALA A 68 15.55 2.99 -6.24
N GLN A 69 15.49 3.05 -7.59
CA GLN A 69 14.74 2.08 -8.39
C GLN A 69 15.24 0.65 -8.21
N LEU A 70 16.57 0.44 -8.22
CA LEU A 70 17.16 -0.88 -7.99
C LEU A 70 16.91 -1.39 -6.57
N ASP A 71 16.86 -0.50 -5.58
CA ASP A 71 16.52 -0.89 -4.21
C ASP A 71 15.03 -1.26 -4.07
N GLU A 72 14.14 -0.50 -4.72
CA GLU A 72 12.71 -0.82 -4.79
C GLU A 72 12.44 -2.13 -5.52
N GLU A 73 13.08 -2.37 -6.67
CA GLU A 73 12.97 -3.63 -7.43
C GLU A 73 13.38 -4.84 -6.58
N LYS A 74 14.46 -4.72 -5.80
CA LYS A 74 14.89 -5.77 -4.85
C LYS A 74 13.86 -6.03 -3.76
N ARG A 75 13.13 -5.01 -3.30
CA ARG A 75 12.07 -5.16 -2.28
C ARG A 75 10.79 -5.75 -2.86
N ILE A 76 10.46 -5.43 -4.11
CA ILE A 76 9.26 -5.90 -4.80
C ILE A 76 9.43 -7.34 -5.29
N HIS A 77 10.64 -7.71 -5.74
CA HIS A 77 10.91 -9.04 -6.27
C HIS A 77 11.29 -10.01 -5.17
N MET A 78 10.62 -11.17 -5.17
CA MET A 78 10.98 -12.27 -4.29
C MET A 78 12.38 -12.78 -4.66
N GLU A 79 13.23 -12.97 -3.65
CA GLU A 79 14.56 -13.52 -3.88
C GLU A 79 14.45 -14.90 -4.55
N LYS A 80 15.38 -15.22 -5.46
CA LYS A 80 15.38 -16.51 -6.17
C LYS A 80 15.33 -17.72 -5.23
N SER A 81 15.86 -17.57 -4.02
CA SER A 81 15.82 -18.57 -2.95
C SER A 81 14.40 -18.80 -2.42
N GLU A 82 13.66 -17.73 -2.13
CA GLU A 82 12.24 -17.76 -1.74
C GLU A 82 11.37 -18.34 -2.85
N PHE A 83 11.62 -17.94 -4.11
CA PHE A 83 10.94 -18.52 -5.26
C PHE A 83 11.17 -20.03 -5.38
N LYS A 84 12.41 -20.49 -5.16
CA LYS A 84 12.77 -21.92 -5.19
C LYS A 84 12.11 -22.70 -4.04
N LYS A 85 11.99 -22.12 -2.85
CA LYS A 85 11.27 -22.73 -1.72
C LYS A 85 9.78 -22.92 -2.06
N LEU A 86 9.15 -21.95 -2.70
CA LEU A 86 7.75 -22.06 -3.14
C LEU A 86 7.56 -23.17 -4.19
N LEU A 87 8.44 -23.25 -5.18
CA LEU A 87 8.43 -24.32 -6.19
C LEU A 87 8.60 -25.72 -5.55
N LYS A 88 9.55 -25.86 -4.62
CA LYS A 88 9.83 -27.12 -3.94
C LYS A 88 8.66 -27.56 -3.04
N ALA A 89 8.07 -26.64 -2.29
CA ALA A 89 6.87 -26.89 -1.50
C ALA A 89 5.66 -27.31 -2.37
N SER A 90 5.54 -26.78 -3.59
CA SER A 90 4.50 -27.18 -4.54
C SER A 90 4.73 -28.59 -5.12
N SER A 91 5.99 -29.02 -5.29
CA SER A 91 6.32 -30.37 -5.79
C SER A 91 6.22 -31.47 -4.72
N GLU A 92 6.54 -31.17 -3.46
CA GLU A 92 6.50 -32.15 -2.36
C GLU A 92 5.07 -32.52 -1.93
N GLY A 93 4.07 -31.70 -2.27
CA GLY A 93 2.65 -32.01 -2.10
C GLY A 93 2.07 -33.02 -3.12
N LYS A 94 2.88 -33.54 -4.05
CA LYS A 94 2.41 -34.36 -5.19
C LYS A 94 2.99 -35.78 -5.23
N THR A 95 3.27 -36.38 -4.06
CA THR A 95 3.67 -37.79 -3.97
C THR A 95 2.81 -38.55 -2.95
N SER A 96 1.61 -38.95 -3.37
CA SER A 96 1.05 -40.28 -3.09
C SER A 96 -0.31 -40.41 -3.77
N VAL A 97 -0.35 -41.20 -4.84
CA VAL A 97 -1.32 -42.27 -5.14
C VAL A 97 -1.23 -42.53 -6.65
N ASN A 98 -0.57 -43.65 -6.97
CA ASN A 98 -0.73 -44.33 -8.26
C ASN A 98 -2.21 -44.73 -8.43
N GLY A 99 -2.83 -44.31 -9.52
CA GLY A 99 -4.15 -44.77 -9.91
C GLY A 99 -4.58 -44.13 -11.22
N ASN A 100 -4.67 -44.94 -12.28
CA ASN A 100 -5.12 -44.59 -13.61
C ASN A 100 -6.45 -43.81 -13.65
N ALA A 101 -6.58 -43.01 -14.72
CA ALA A 101 -7.79 -42.46 -15.35
C ALA A 101 -8.19 -41.00 -15.04
N PRO A 102 -8.70 -40.26 -16.06
CA PRO A 102 -8.95 -38.83 -15.99
C PRO A 102 -10.38 -38.51 -15.50
N GLY A 103 -10.50 -37.41 -14.75
CA GLY A 103 -11.79 -36.76 -14.49
C GLY A 103 -12.31 -36.90 -13.06
N VAL A 104 -13.00 -35.84 -12.64
CA VAL A 104 -13.87 -35.71 -11.46
C VAL A 104 -13.23 -35.11 -10.20
N ALA A 105 -13.42 -33.79 -10.12
CA ALA A 105 -13.71 -32.98 -8.92
C ALA A 105 -12.89 -33.28 -7.66
N GLU A 106 -11.81 -32.51 -7.48
CA GLU A 106 -11.15 -32.35 -6.19
C GLU A 106 -12.07 -31.59 -5.23
N LYS A 107 -12.91 -32.35 -4.52
CA LYS A 107 -13.72 -31.85 -3.41
C LYS A 107 -12.74 -31.46 -2.31
N SER A 108 -12.42 -30.17 -2.23
CA SER A 108 -11.62 -29.63 -1.15
C SER A 108 -12.25 -30.02 0.19
N LYS A 109 -11.55 -30.86 0.95
CA LYS A 109 -11.94 -31.27 2.31
C LYS A 109 -11.65 -30.14 3.29
N PHE A 110 -12.04 -28.90 2.96
CA PHE A 110 -12.15 -27.89 3.99
C PHE A 110 -13.34 -28.27 4.85
N LYS A 111 -13.07 -28.67 6.10
CA LYS A 111 -14.11 -28.76 7.12
C LYS A 111 -14.79 -27.40 7.14
N ARG A 112 -16.05 -27.31 6.67
CA ARG A 112 -16.87 -26.11 6.83
C ARG A 112 -16.80 -25.75 8.31
N ASN A 113 -16.35 -24.53 8.61
CA ASN A 113 -16.52 -23.97 9.93
C ASN A 113 -18.00 -24.09 10.27
N ARG A 114 -18.34 -25.01 11.18
CA ARG A 114 -19.63 -24.98 11.85
C ARG A 114 -19.71 -23.60 12.50
N ALA A 115 -20.87 -22.97 12.39
CA ALA A 115 -21.12 -21.73 13.13
C ALA A 115 -20.76 -22.02 14.60
N LYS A 116 -19.75 -21.30 15.12
CA LYS A 116 -19.52 -21.24 16.56
C LYS A 116 -20.87 -20.86 17.17
N GLY A 117 -21.27 -21.56 18.24
CA GLY A 117 -22.58 -21.42 18.87
C GLY A 117 -22.97 -19.95 19.05
N PRO A 118 -24.28 -19.65 19.20
CA PRO A 118 -24.78 -18.29 19.19
C PRO A 118 -23.90 -17.42 20.07
N ASN A 119 -23.34 -16.36 19.47
CA ASN A 119 -22.38 -15.45 20.11
C ASN A 119 -22.84 -15.17 21.56
N PRO A 120 -22.00 -15.42 22.58
CA PRO A 120 -22.39 -15.33 23.98
C PRO A 120 -22.85 -13.93 24.43
N LEU A 121 -22.62 -12.90 23.61
CA LEU A 121 -23.11 -11.53 23.83
C LEU A 121 -24.43 -11.21 23.11
N SER A 122 -25.01 -12.15 22.36
CA SER A 122 -26.27 -11.94 21.64
C SER A 122 -27.48 -12.08 22.58
N CYS A 123 -27.63 -11.15 23.53
CA CYS A 123 -28.81 -11.00 24.39
C CYS A 123 -30.05 -10.46 23.64
N LYS A 124 -30.23 -10.80 22.36
CA LYS A 124 -31.44 -10.42 21.62
C LYS A 124 -32.55 -11.40 21.98
N LYS A 125 -33.45 -10.97 22.87
CA LYS A 125 -34.66 -11.71 23.25
C LYS A 125 -35.43 -12.12 22.00
N LYS A 126 -35.86 -13.38 21.97
CA LYS A 126 -36.68 -13.97 20.91
C LYS A 126 -38.00 -13.18 20.87
N LYS A 127 -38.31 -12.55 19.74
CA LYS A 127 -39.62 -11.92 19.55
C LYS A 127 -40.68 -13.02 19.47
N PRO A 128 -41.79 -12.93 20.23
CA PRO A 128 -42.89 -13.87 20.07
C PRO A 128 -43.47 -13.74 18.65
N LYS A 129 -43.71 -14.87 17.99
CA LYS A 129 -44.45 -14.92 16.72
C LYS A 129 -45.92 -14.60 17.03
N PRO A 130 -46.56 -13.63 16.37
CA PRO A 130 -48.01 -13.58 16.37
C PRO A 130 -48.52 -14.73 15.50
N GLN A 131 -49.33 -15.61 16.10
CA GLN A 131 -50.17 -16.54 15.34
C GLN A 131 -51.37 -15.79 14.74
N PRO A 132 -51.94 -16.28 13.62
CA PRO A 132 -52.90 -15.55 12.82
C PRO A 132 -54.30 -15.70 13.40
N SER A 133 -54.94 -14.59 13.74
CA SER A 133 -56.40 -14.55 13.93
C SER A 133 -56.96 -13.39 13.11
N ALA A 134 -57.92 -13.73 12.27
CA ALA A 134 -58.57 -12.89 11.30
C ALA A 134 -59.49 -11.81 11.93
N ALA A 135 -59.84 -10.85 11.06
CA ALA A 135 -61.03 -9.99 11.05
C ALA A 135 -60.90 -8.51 11.47
N GLN A 136 -60.97 -7.67 10.42
CA GLN A 136 -61.85 -6.48 10.24
C GLN A 136 -61.48 -5.08 10.79
N ASN A 137 -61.06 -4.23 9.83
CA ASN A 137 -61.69 -2.98 9.37
C ASN A 137 -62.04 -1.81 10.35
N GLN A 138 -61.34 -0.67 10.15
CA GLN A 138 -61.80 0.74 9.95
C GLN A 138 -60.92 1.80 10.67
N GLY A 139 -60.51 2.86 9.95
CA GLY A 139 -59.66 3.99 10.42
C GLY A 139 -60.43 5.14 11.09
N PRO A 140 -59.99 6.44 11.08
CA PRO A 140 -58.71 7.07 10.69
C PRO A 140 -58.18 8.11 11.74
N LYS A 141 -57.22 8.99 11.32
CA LYS A 141 -56.66 10.23 11.94
C LYS A 141 -55.26 10.06 12.58
N THR A 142 -54.29 10.98 12.56
CA THR A 142 -53.94 12.27 11.89
C THR A 142 -52.46 12.55 12.28
N ASP A 143 -51.72 13.24 11.41
CA ASP A 143 -50.53 14.09 11.65
C ASP A 143 -49.27 13.59 12.39
N GLY A 144 -48.08 13.81 11.79
CA GLY A 144 -46.81 13.79 12.53
C GLY A 144 -45.57 13.32 11.77
N GLU A 145 -45.05 14.17 10.89
CA GLU A 145 -43.64 14.46 10.59
C GLU A 145 -42.51 13.38 10.67
N ALA A 146 -41.92 13.13 9.49
CA ALA A 146 -40.49 12.96 9.17
C ALA A 146 -39.59 11.88 9.84
N LYS A 147 -38.96 11.04 9.01
CA LYS A 147 -37.66 11.34 8.37
C LYS A 147 -37.28 10.22 7.38
N ARG A 148 -37.07 10.63 6.13
CA ARG A 148 -36.75 9.78 4.97
C ARG A 148 -35.32 9.21 5.08
N LYS A 149 -35.17 7.90 4.84
CA LYS A 149 -33.85 7.23 4.71
C LYS A 149 -33.15 7.73 3.43
N ARG A 150 -31.96 8.33 3.60
CA ARG A 150 -31.08 8.79 2.52
C ARG A 150 -30.46 7.59 1.80
N VAL A 151 -30.98 7.25 0.62
CA VAL A 151 -30.35 6.29 -0.31
C VAL A 151 -29.22 7.00 -1.05
N ARG A 152 -27.97 6.59 -0.82
CA ARG A 152 -26.81 7.04 -1.63
C ARG A 152 -26.80 6.28 -2.95
N LYS A 153 -27.29 6.89 -4.04
CA LYS A 153 -26.99 6.42 -5.41
C LYS A 153 -25.59 6.89 -5.81
N ARG A 154 -24.63 5.99 -5.93
CA ARG A 154 -23.38 6.24 -6.68
C ARG A 154 -23.69 6.10 -8.17
N LYS A 155 -23.69 7.21 -8.91
CA LYS A 155 -23.71 7.19 -10.38
C LYS A 155 -22.26 7.13 -10.85
N ARG A 156 -21.84 6.02 -11.46
CA ARG A 156 -20.66 5.97 -12.33
C ARG A 156 -21.14 6.43 -13.71
N SER A 157 -20.58 7.51 -14.23
CA SER A 157 -20.69 7.86 -15.65
C SER A 157 -19.28 7.95 -16.19
N ALA A 158 -18.83 6.86 -16.82
CA ALA A 158 -17.83 6.94 -17.86
C ALA A 158 -18.50 7.64 -19.05
N LYS A 159 -17.86 8.67 -19.60
CA LYS A 159 -18.22 9.22 -20.89
C LYS A 159 -16.98 9.14 -21.78
N ASP A 160 -17.03 8.17 -22.67
CA ASP A 160 -16.18 8.03 -23.84
C ASP A 160 -17.05 8.43 -25.04
N SER A 161 -16.52 9.26 -25.93
CA SER A 161 -16.97 9.43 -27.32
C SER A 161 -16.22 10.59 -27.99
N SER A 162 -15.15 10.23 -28.69
CA SER A 162 -14.87 10.48 -30.12
C SER A 162 -15.35 11.78 -30.81
N GLN A 163 -14.36 12.33 -31.53
CA GLN A 163 -14.33 13.31 -32.62
C GLN A 163 -15.56 13.38 -33.56
N ALA A 164 -15.85 14.61 -34.03
CA ALA A 164 -16.41 14.88 -35.36
C ALA A 164 -15.97 16.28 -35.83
N GLU A 165 -15.44 16.33 -37.05
CA GLU A 165 -15.09 17.51 -37.85
C GLU A 165 -16.34 18.33 -38.23
N THR A 166 -16.20 19.64 -38.48
CA THR A 166 -16.49 20.30 -39.79
C THR A 166 -16.51 21.84 -39.71
N ALA A 167 -15.76 22.44 -40.64
CA ALA A 167 -16.01 23.64 -41.44
C ALA A 167 -16.51 24.96 -40.78
N SER A 168 -15.61 25.93 -40.70
CA SER A 168 -15.70 27.24 -41.39
C SER A 168 -14.35 27.92 -41.41
#